data_AF-A0A220IIZ3-F1
#
_entry.id   AF-A0A220IIZ3-F1
#
_cell.length_a   1.000
_cell.length_b   1.000
_cell.length_c   1.000
_cell.angle_alpha   90.00
_cell.angle_beta   90.00
_cell.angle_gamma   90.00
#
_symmetry.space_group_name_H-M   'P 1'
#
loop_
_entity.id
_entity.type
_entity.pdbx_description
1 polymer ?
#
loop_
_entity_poly.entity_id
_entity_poly.type
_entity_poly.pdbx_seq_one_letter_code
_entity_poly.pdbx_strand_id
1 'polypeptide(L)'
;CCFIEFASLIGSRFDFDRYGLVPRSSPRQADLILTAGTVTMKMAPSLVRLYEQMPEPKYVIAMGACTITGGMFSTDSYSTVRGVDKLIPVDVYLPGCPPKPEAVIDALTKLRKKISREIVEDRTLSQNKNRCFTTSHKLYVRRSTHTGTYEQELLYQSPSTLDISSET
;
A
#
# COMPACT_ATOMS: atom_id res chain seq x y z
N CYS A 1 -9.86 -0.58 8.02
CA CYS A 1 -10.28 0.11 9.26
C CYS A 1 -9.52 1.42 9.46
N CYS A 2 -8.18 1.43 9.48
CA CYS A 2 -7.39 2.65 9.74
C CYS A 2 -7.70 3.84 8.82
N PHE A 3 -8.08 3.61 7.55
CA PHE A 3 -8.46 4.71 6.66
C PHE A 3 -9.66 5.55 7.15
N ILE A 4 -10.62 4.97 7.88
CA ILE A 4 -11.76 5.74 8.42
C ILE A 4 -11.29 6.72 9.49
N GLU A 5 -10.36 6.30 10.35
CA GLU A 5 -9.73 7.20 11.33
C GLU A 5 -8.93 8.30 10.63
N PHE A 6 -8.23 7.98 9.54
CA PHE A 6 -7.57 8.99 8.72
C PHE A 6 -8.58 9.95 8.07
N ALA A 7 -9.68 9.45 7.50
CA ALA A 7 -10.71 10.27 6.88
C ALA A 7 -11.39 11.21 7.90
N SER A 8 -11.46 10.82 9.18
CA SER A 8 -11.95 11.69 10.24
C SER A 8 -11.09 12.95 10.45
N LEU A 9 -9.81 12.92 10.05
CA LEU A 9 -8.92 14.08 10.04
C LEU A 9 -9.22 15.04 8.87
N ILE A 10 -9.90 14.57 7.83
CA ILE A 10 -10.33 15.45 6.74
C ILE A 10 -11.59 16.23 7.15
N GLY A 11 -12.28 15.78 8.21
CA GLY A 11 -13.46 16.44 8.76
C GLY A 11 -13.15 17.65 9.62
N SER A 12 -14.21 18.37 10.02
CA SER A 12 -14.11 19.62 10.78
C SER A 12 -13.56 19.46 12.21
N ARG A 13 -13.74 18.28 12.82
CA ARG A 13 -13.35 18.06 14.23
C ARG A 13 -11.84 18.02 14.42
N PHE A 14 -11.12 17.42 13.48
CA PHE A 14 -9.69 17.24 13.54
C PHE A 14 -9.07 17.76 12.25
N ASP A 15 -8.95 19.08 12.12
CA ASP A 15 -8.50 19.70 10.88
C ASP A 15 -7.05 19.32 10.49
N PHE A 16 -6.91 18.54 9.42
CA PHE A 16 -5.62 18.14 8.84
C PHE A 16 -4.91 19.30 8.12
N ASP A 17 -5.67 20.22 7.52
CA ASP A 17 -5.14 21.39 6.80
C ASP A 17 -4.60 22.45 7.76
N ARG A 18 -5.02 22.42 9.03
CA ARG A 18 -4.37 23.18 10.11
C ARG A 18 -2.87 22.92 10.21
N TYR A 19 -2.46 21.70 9.89
CA TYR A 19 -1.05 21.33 9.82
C TYR A 19 -0.49 21.49 8.41
N GLY A 20 -1.14 22.22 7.49
CA GLY A 20 -0.66 22.41 6.12
C GLY A 20 -0.57 21.12 5.32
N LEU A 21 -1.37 20.11 5.65
CA LEU A 21 -1.44 18.86 4.92
C LEU A 21 -2.70 18.83 4.06
N VAL A 22 -2.51 18.71 2.76
CA VAL A 22 -3.60 18.62 1.78
C VAL A 22 -3.55 17.23 1.15
N PRO A 23 -4.59 16.39 1.31
CA PRO A 23 -4.60 15.07 0.71
C PRO A 23 -4.62 15.16 -0.82
N ARG A 24 -3.64 14.54 -1.47
CA ARG A 24 -3.56 14.44 -2.93
C ARG A 24 -3.85 13.01 -3.37
N SER A 25 -4.66 12.87 -4.42
CA SER A 25 -4.99 11.56 -5.01
C SER A 25 -3.86 11.00 -5.88
N SER A 26 -3.03 11.89 -6.44
CA SER A 26 -1.91 11.52 -7.30
C SER A 26 -0.63 11.31 -6.49
N PRO A 27 0.07 10.17 -6.63
CA PRO A 27 1.35 9.95 -5.96
C PRO A 27 2.43 10.92 -6.43
N ARG A 28 2.33 11.45 -7.65
CA ARG A 28 3.32 12.42 -8.17
C ARG A 28 3.20 13.81 -7.52
N GLN A 29 2.05 14.09 -6.92
CA GLN A 29 1.78 15.36 -6.23
C GLN A 29 1.95 15.24 -4.71
N ALA A 30 2.14 14.03 -4.20
CA ALA A 30 2.27 13.75 -2.78
C ALA A 30 3.73 13.44 -2.43
N ASP A 31 4.17 13.94 -1.28
CA ASP A 31 5.48 13.72 -0.67
C ASP A 31 5.39 12.81 0.58
N LEU A 32 4.20 12.71 1.19
CA LEU A 32 3.91 11.82 2.31
C LEU A 32 2.94 10.70 1.90
N ILE A 33 3.30 9.46 2.19
CA ILE A 33 2.39 8.31 2.10
C ILE A 33 2.08 7.76 3.51
N LEU A 34 0.79 7.75 3.84
CA LEU A 34 0.28 7.14 5.05
C LEU A 34 -0.30 5.76 4.73
N THR A 35 0.36 4.71 5.20
CA THR A 35 -0.10 3.34 4.97
C THR A 35 -1.20 2.98 5.96
N ALA A 36 -2.44 3.33 5.62
CA ALA A 36 -3.61 3.28 6.51
C ALA A 36 -4.45 1.99 6.34
N GLY A 37 -3.82 0.82 6.41
CA GLY A 37 -4.54 -0.45 6.31
C GLY A 37 -3.64 -1.67 6.11
N THR A 38 -4.24 -2.86 6.22
CA THR A 38 -3.54 -4.11 5.96
C THR A 38 -3.12 -4.23 4.49
N VAL A 39 -1.92 -4.73 4.24
CA VAL A 39 -1.38 -4.94 2.89
C VAL A 39 -1.39 -6.43 2.59
N THR A 40 -2.09 -6.83 1.53
CA THR A 40 -2.11 -8.22 1.04
C THR A 40 -1.06 -8.42 -0.05
N MET A 41 -0.72 -9.67 -0.35
CA MET A 41 0.22 -10.04 -1.42
C MET A 41 -0.18 -9.44 -2.77
N LYS A 42 -1.49 -9.30 -3.05
CA LYS A 42 -1.99 -8.67 -4.27
C LYS A 42 -1.73 -7.16 -4.31
N MET A 43 -1.83 -6.49 -3.17
CA MET A 43 -1.61 -5.04 -3.06
C MET A 43 -0.13 -4.67 -2.94
N ALA A 44 0.70 -5.57 -2.40
CA ALA A 44 2.12 -5.35 -2.17
C ALA A 44 2.89 -4.73 -3.37
N PRO A 45 2.84 -5.30 -4.60
CA PRO A 45 3.55 -4.71 -5.75
C PRO A 45 2.97 -3.35 -6.15
N SER A 46 1.67 -3.15 -6.00
CA SER A 46 1.01 -1.87 -6.30
C SER A 46 1.46 -0.77 -5.33
N LEU A 47 1.64 -1.11 -4.05
CA LEU A 47 2.13 -0.17 -3.04
C LEU A 47 3.58 0.27 -3.31
N VAL A 48 4.46 -0.69 -3.64
CA VAL A 48 5.85 -0.38 -4.03
C VAL A 48 5.83 0.54 -5.26
N ARG A 49 4.98 0.26 -6.24
CA ARG A 49 4.84 1.08 -7.44
C ARG A 49 4.39 2.52 -7.13
N LEU A 50 3.46 2.70 -6.19
CA LEU A 50 3.05 4.03 -5.75
C LEU A 50 4.21 4.79 -5.12
N TYR A 51 4.99 4.14 -4.25
CA TYR A 51 6.15 4.73 -3.60
C TYR A 51 7.27 5.09 -4.59
N GLU A 52 7.49 4.28 -5.63
CA GLU A 52 8.44 4.57 -6.71
C GLU A 52 8.04 5.79 -7.55
N GLN A 53 6.74 6.07 -7.69
CA GLN A 53 6.22 7.17 -8.50
C GLN A 53 6.23 8.53 -7.80
N MET A 54 6.47 8.56 -6.48
CA MET A 54 6.57 9.78 -5.69
C MET A 54 7.91 10.50 -5.93
N PRO A 55 7.91 11.84 -6.00
CA PRO A 55 9.15 12.63 -6.06
C PRO A 55 9.95 12.53 -4.75
N GLU A 56 11.26 12.75 -4.82
CA GLU A 56 12.09 12.99 -3.64
C GLU A 56 12.00 14.47 -3.23
N PRO A 57 11.90 14.82 -1.94
CA PRO A 57 11.90 13.96 -0.74
C PRO A 57 10.53 13.30 -0.51
N LYS A 58 10.55 12.03 -0.07
CA LYS A 58 9.34 11.28 0.27
C LYS A 58 9.45 10.61 1.63
N TYR A 59 8.33 10.57 2.35
CA TYR A 59 8.26 10.00 3.69
C TYR A 59 7.09 9.02 3.82
N VAL A 60 7.29 7.98 4.63
CA VAL A 60 6.33 6.90 4.84
C VAL A 60 5.98 6.79 6.32
N ILE A 61 4.70 6.85 6.65
CA ILE A 61 4.20 6.53 8.00
C ILE A 61 3.45 5.20 7.97
N ALA A 62 3.84 4.27 8.84
CA ALA A 62 3.13 3.02 9.07
C ALA A 62 2.00 3.21 10.09
N MET A 63 0.75 3.19 9.64
CA MET A 63 -0.43 3.45 10.48
C MET A 63 -1.19 2.17 10.84
N GLY A 64 -1.11 1.83 12.13
CA GLY A 64 -1.84 0.75 12.75
C GLY A 64 -1.06 -0.56 12.80
N ALA A 65 -1.49 -1.47 13.66
CA ALA A 65 -0.78 -2.71 13.97
C ALA A 65 -0.52 -3.58 12.73
N CYS A 66 -1.44 -3.57 11.77
CA CYS A 66 -1.32 -4.36 10.54
C CYS A 66 -0.12 -3.97 9.67
N THR A 67 0.21 -2.68 9.59
CA THR A 67 1.36 -2.21 8.78
C THR A 67 2.69 -2.32 9.50
N ILE A 68 2.70 -2.50 10.83
CA ILE A 68 3.94 -2.64 11.60
C ILE A 68 4.38 -4.11 11.62
N THR A 69 3.49 -5.02 12.05
CA THR A 69 3.84 -6.44 12.26
C THR A 69 2.89 -7.41 11.56
N GLY A 70 1.87 -6.92 10.85
CA GLY A 70 0.73 -7.72 10.40
C GLY A 70 -0.45 -7.71 11.38
N GLY A 71 -0.26 -7.19 12.61
CA GLY A 71 -1.34 -7.02 13.60
C GLY A 71 -2.01 -8.34 13.92
N MET A 72 -3.35 -8.38 13.93
CA MET A 72 -4.10 -9.62 14.16
C MET A 72 -3.85 -10.70 13.09
N PHE A 73 -3.36 -10.32 11.90
CA PHE A 73 -3.13 -11.24 10.79
C PHE A 73 -1.72 -11.84 10.81
N SER A 74 -0.90 -11.52 11.81
CA SER A 74 0.50 -11.97 11.88
C SER A 74 0.62 -13.49 12.01
N THR A 75 -0.33 -14.17 12.66
CA THR A 75 -0.20 -15.60 12.98
C THR A 75 -0.71 -16.48 11.85
N ASP A 76 -2.00 -16.35 11.50
CA ASP A 76 -2.70 -17.38 10.71
C ASP A 76 -3.00 -16.99 9.26
N SER A 77 -2.64 -15.78 8.83
CA SER A 77 -2.95 -15.35 7.46
C SER A 77 -1.90 -15.79 6.45
N TYR A 78 -2.37 -16.38 5.33
CA TYR A 78 -1.52 -16.88 4.25
C TYR A 78 -1.12 -15.79 3.24
N SER A 79 -1.85 -14.68 3.19
CA SER A 79 -1.75 -13.68 2.11
C SER A 79 -1.47 -12.26 2.60
N THR A 80 -1.34 -12.01 3.89
CA THR A 80 -0.98 -10.66 4.37
C THR A 80 0.52 -10.50 4.49
N VAL A 81 1.00 -9.31 4.14
CA VAL A 81 2.39 -8.93 4.35
C VAL A 81 2.54 -8.51 5.80
N ARG A 82 3.38 -9.23 6.54
CA ARG A 82 3.66 -8.97 7.96
C ARG A 82 4.61 -7.78 8.09
N GLY A 83 4.08 -6.56 8.01
CA GLY A 83 4.84 -5.32 8.07
C GLY A 83 5.09 -4.71 6.68
N VAL A 84 4.88 -3.40 6.57
CA VAL A 84 5.09 -2.62 5.34
C VAL A 84 6.56 -2.25 5.12
N ASP A 85 7.34 -2.32 6.19
CA ASP A 85 8.79 -2.16 6.24
C ASP A 85 9.55 -3.15 5.35
N LYS A 86 8.94 -4.31 5.05
CA LYS A 86 9.46 -5.29 4.09
C LYS A 86 9.37 -4.84 2.63
N LEU A 87 8.50 -3.87 2.33
CA LEU A 87 8.23 -3.40 0.98
C LEU A 87 8.85 -2.02 0.73
N ILE A 88 8.66 -1.10 1.67
CA ILE A 88 9.08 0.29 1.56
C ILE A 88 9.70 0.74 2.89
N PRO A 89 10.70 1.65 2.87
CA PRO A 89 11.30 2.15 4.10
C PRO A 89 10.29 2.99 4.88
N VAL A 90 10.15 2.74 6.18
CA VAL A 90 9.20 3.44 7.06
C VAL A 90 9.94 4.47 7.91
N ASP A 91 9.42 5.68 7.99
CA ASP A 91 10.00 6.76 8.79
C ASP A 91 9.49 6.82 10.22
N VAL A 92 8.19 6.62 10.39
CA VAL A 92 7.49 6.69 11.68
C VAL A 92 6.49 5.55 11.77
N TYR A 93 6.51 4.85 12.90
CA TYR A 93 5.56 3.81 13.24
C TYR A 93 4.49 4.36 14.19
N LEU A 94 3.22 4.14 13.85
CA LEU A 94 2.07 4.54 14.65
C LEU A 94 1.28 3.29 15.07
N PRO A 95 1.45 2.80 16.31
CA PRO A 95 0.69 1.65 16.80
C PRO A 95 -0.79 2.01 17.05
N GLY A 96 -1.68 1.05 16.84
CA GLY A 96 -3.12 1.18 17.08
C GLY A 96 -3.96 0.23 16.23
N CYS A 97 -5.20 -0.06 16.63
CA CYS A 97 -6.10 -0.95 15.89
C CYS A 97 -7.59 -0.57 16.05
N PRO A 98 -8.06 0.53 15.43
CA PRO A 98 -7.27 1.55 14.72
C PRO A 98 -6.72 2.63 15.69
N PRO A 99 -5.65 3.35 15.32
CA PRO A 99 -5.15 4.46 16.14
C PRO A 99 -6.14 5.62 16.11
N LYS A 100 -6.32 6.30 17.25
CA LYS A 100 -7.19 7.47 17.34
C LYS A 100 -6.68 8.62 16.44
N PRO A 101 -7.55 9.53 15.97
CA PRO A 101 -7.14 10.63 15.10
C PRO A 101 -6.07 11.54 15.73
N GLU A 102 -6.14 11.78 17.05
CA GLU A 102 -5.14 12.56 17.77
C GLU A 102 -3.75 11.91 17.74
N ALA A 103 -3.69 10.57 17.73
CA ALA A 103 -2.42 9.85 17.65
C ALA A 103 -1.79 9.95 16.25
N VAL A 104 -2.60 10.13 15.20
CA VAL A 104 -2.09 10.41 13.84
C VAL A 104 -1.44 11.79 13.79
N ILE A 105 -2.03 12.79 14.44
CA ILE A 105 -1.46 14.14 14.56
C ILE A 105 -0.13 14.12 15.34
N ASP A 106 -0.03 13.29 16.38
CA ASP A 106 1.24 13.08 17.10
C ASP A 106 2.30 12.44 16.21
N ALA A 107 1.95 11.41 15.43
CA ALA A 107 2.86 10.79 14.47
C ALA A 107 3.37 11.79 13.42
N LEU A 108 2.50 12.67 12.93
CA LEU A 108 2.89 13.77 12.05
C LEU A 108 3.86 14.74 12.72
N THR A 109 3.59 15.10 13.98
CA THR A 109 4.46 15.98 14.76
C THR A 109 5.85 15.36 14.95
N LYS A 110 5.92 14.04 15.16
CA LYS A 110 7.17 13.29 15.20
C LYS A 110 7.88 13.27 13.84
N LEU A 111 7.15 13.10 12.75
CA LEU A 111 7.72 13.17 11.40
C LEU A 111 8.33 14.55 11.13
N ARG A 112 7.63 15.64 11.48
CA ARG A 112 8.16 17.01 11.35
C ARG A 112 9.46 17.21 12.12
N LYS A 113 9.53 16.69 13.35
CA LYS A 113 10.77 16.72 14.14
C LYS A 113 11.89 15.93 13.46
N LYS A 114 11.59 14.81 12.82
CA LYS A 114 12.56 14.04 12.04
C LYS A 114 13.08 14.85 10.84
N ILE A 115 12.18 15.45 10.04
CA ILE A 115 12.52 16.30 8.89
C ILE A 115 13.37 17.50 9.32
N SER A 116 13.04 18.14 10.46
CA SER A 116 13.82 19.29 10.96
C SER A 116 15.27 18.97 11.34
N ARG A 117 15.59 17.68 11.55
CA ARG A 117 16.93 17.20 11.92
C ARG A 117 17.73 16.68 10.71
N GLU A 118 17.09 16.51 9.55
CA GLU A 118 17.77 16.03 8.35
C GLU A 118 18.74 17.10 7.83
N ILE A 119 20.00 16.68 7.61
CA ILE A 119 21.04 17.50 7.01
C ILE A 119 21.01 17.29 5.49
N VAL A 120 21.26 18.35 4.73
CA VAL A 120 21.18 18.33 3.25
C VAL A 120 22.10 17.27 2.63
N GLU A 121 23.23 16.94 3.26
CA GLU A 121 24.21 15.96 2.79
C GLU A 121 23.70 14.51 2.84
N ASP A 122 22.78 14.17 3.76
CA ASP A 122 22.18 12.84 3.82
C ASP A 122 21.27 12.56 2.60
N ARG A 123 20.79 13.61 1.92
CA ARG A 123 19.92 13.48 0.74
C ARG A 123 20.66 12.87 -0.45
N THR A 124 21.96 13.11 -0.57
CA THR A 124 22.79 12.50 -1.63
C THR A 124 23.00 11.00 -1.45
N LEU A 125 22.84 10.45 -0.24
CA LEU A 125 22.99 9.02 0.05
C LEU A 125 21.73 8.21 -0.27
N SER A 126 20.55 8.85 -0.32
CA SER A 126 19.26 8.21 -0.60
C SER A 126 19.04 7.90 -2.09
N GLN A 127 20.07 7.91 -2.93
CA GLN A 127 19.93 7.47 -4.31
C GLN A 127 19.95 5.95 -4.41
N ASN A 128 18.92 5.38 -5.04
CA ASN A 128 18.88 3.95 -5.37
C ASN A 128 20.13 3.56 -6.17
N LYS A 129 20.98 2.72 -5.58
CA LYS A 129 22.15 2.17 -6.29
C LYS A 129 21.67 1.16 -7.33
N ASN A 130 21.86 1.47 -8.61
CA ASN A 130 21.46 0.61 -9.71
C ASN A 130 22.40 -0.61 -9.82
N ARG A 131 22.15 -1.64 -9.00
CA ARG A 131 22.81 -2.94 -9.10
C ARG A 131 21.98 -3.85 -10.00
N CYS A 132 22.23 -3.76 -11.30
CA CYS A 132 21.53 -4.55 -12.31
C CYS A 132 22.25 -5.88 -12.57
N PHE A 133 21.54 -6.99 -12.45
CA PHE A 133 22.00 -8.32 -12.83
C PHE A 133 21.05 -8.92 -13.85
N THR A 134 21.60 -9.58 -14.88
CA THR A 134 20.82 -10.21 -15.94
C THR A 134 21.09 -11.71 -15.95
N THR A 135 20.05 -12.53 -15.91
CA THR A 135 20.16 -13.99 -15.96
C THR A 135 19.09 -14.56 -16.89
N SER A 136 19.47 -15.49 -17.75
CA SER A 136 18.53 -16.18 -18.65
C SER A 136 17.74 -17.25 -17.89
N HIS A 137 16.47 -17.45 -18.25
CA HIS A 137 15.57 -18.42 -17.63
C HIS A 137 14.85 -19.27 -18.69
N LYS A 138 14.42 -20.49 -18.33
CA LYS A 138 13.69 -21.44 -19.20
C LYS A 138 12.19 -21.54 -18.86
N LEU A 139 11.61 -20.50 -18.28
CA LEU A 139 10.17 -20.48 -17.93
C LEU A 139 9.32 -20.35 -19.20
N TYR A 140 8.12 -20.95 -19.18
CA TYR A 140 7.15 -20.82 -20.27
C TYR A 140 6.35 -19.52 -20.13
N VAL A 141 6.13 -18.82 -21.25
CA VAL A 141 5.31 -17.60 -21.26
C VAL A 141 3.83 -17.99 -21.28
N ARG A 142 3.05 -17.52 -20.29
CA ARG A 142 1.57 -17.65 -20.25
C ARG A 142 0.92 -16.35 -20.72
N ARG A 143 -0.25 -16.48 -21.34
CA ARG A 143 -1.14 -15.33 -21.63
C ARG A 143 -1.72 -14.79 -20.31
N SER A 144 -2.02 -13.50 -20.27
CA SER A 144 -2.71 -12.86 -19.13
C SER A 144 -4.06 -13.51 -18.87
N THR A 145 -4.38 -13.75 -17.60
CA THR A 145 -5.70 -14.24 -17.16
C THR A 145 -6.74 -13.12 -17.08
N HIS A 146 -6.32 -11.86 -17.04
CA HIS A 146 -7.21 -10.70 -16.97
C HIS A 146 -7.30 -10.06 -18.36
N THR A 147 -8.34 -10.42 -19.11
CA THR A 147 -8.61 -9.99 -20.50
C THR A 147 -9.51 -8.76 -20.60
N GLY A 148 -10.21 -8.40 -19.52
CA GLY A 148 -11.11 -7.23 -19.48
C GLY A 148 -12.48 -7.46 -20.12
N THR A 149 -12.79 -8.67 -20.56
CA THR A 149 -14.03 -9.05 -21.26
C THR A 149 -15.08 -9.60 -20.30
N TYR A 150 -15.43 -8.85 -19.26
CA TYR A 150 -16.39 -9.30 -18.24
C TYR A 150 -17.80 -9.56 -18.81
N GLU A 151 -18.29 -8.68 -19.69
CA GLU A 151 -19.64 -8.78 -20.25
C GLU A 151 -19.78 -9.87 -21.34
N GLN A 152 -18.72 -10.17 -22.08
CA GLN A 152 -18.74 -11.16 -23.17
C GLN A 152 -18.71 -12.61 -22.67
N GLU A 153 -18.12 -12.87 -21.49
CA GLU A 153 -18.07 -14.21 -20.88
C GLU A 153 -19.38 -14.59 -20.15
N LEU A 154 -20.15 -13.61 -19.67
CA LEU A 154 -21.45 -13.81 -19.02
C LEU A 154 -22.60 -14.09 -20.02
N LEU A 155 -22.43 -13.71 -21.28
CA LEU A 155 -23.45 -13.92 -22.32
C LEU A 155 -23.42 -15.30 -22.97
N TYR A 156 -22.53 -16.21 -22.56
CA TYR A 156 -22.35 -17.46 -23.30
C TYR A 156 -21.95 -18.67 -22.45
N GLN A 157 -22.75 -19.01 -21.44
CA GLN A 157 -22.92 -20.41 -21.05
C GLN A 157 -24.38 -20.67 -20.67
N SER A 158 -25.22 -20.97 -21.66
CA SER A 158 -26.32 -21.91 -21.41
C SER A 158 -25.69 -23.21 -20.88
N PRO A 159 -26.24 -23.88 -19.85
CA PRO A 159 -25.71 -25.16 -19.43
C PRO A 159 -25.66 -26.07 -20.64
N SER A 160 -24.48 -26.58 -20.99
CA SER A 160 -24.35 -27.60 -22.02
C SER A 160 -25.26 -28.75 -21.61
N THR A 161 -26.33 -29.01 -22.36
CA THR A 161 -27.11 -30.23 -22.27
C THR A 161 -26.15 -31.37 -22.55
N LEU A 162 -25.59 -31.94 -21.49
CA LEU A 162 -24.89 -33.21 -21.55
C LEU A 162 -25.92 -34.23 -22.03
N ASP A 163 -25.69 -34.74 -23.23
CA ASP A 163 -26.42 -35.86 -23.81
C ASP A 163 -26.55 -36.98 -22.78
N ILE A 164 -27.72 -37.10 -22.15
CA ILE A 164 -28.15 -38.34 -21.52
C ILE A 164 -28.50 -39.24 -22.70
N SER A 165 -27.49 -39.90 -23.25
CA SER A 165 -27.70 -41.05 -24.14
C SER A 165 -28.53 -42.07 -23.35
N SER A 166 -29.76 -42.27 -23.78
CA SER A 166 -30.63 -43.36 -23.35
C SER A 166 -29.96 -44.69 -23.69
N GLU A 167 -29.28 -45.32 -22.74
CA GLU A 167 -28.97 -46.75 -22.81
C GLU A 167 -30.26 -47.52 -22.49
N THR A 168 -30.91 -48.00 -23.55
CA THR A 168 -31.80 -49.17 -23.54
C THR A 168 -30.99 -50.45 -23.53
#